data_AF-A0A7V6LH13-F1
#
_entry.id   AF-A0A7V6LH13-F1
#
_cell.length_a   1.000
_cell.length_b   1.000
_cell.length_c   1.000
_cell.angle_alpha   90.00
_cell.angle_beta   90.00
_cell.angle_gamma   90.00
#
_symmetry.space_group_name_H-M   'P 1'
#
loop_
_entity.id
_entity.type
_entity.pdbx_description
1 polymer ?
#
loop_
_entity_poly.entity_id
_entity_poly.type
_entity_poly.pdbx_seq_one_letter_code
_entity_poly.pdbx_strand_id
1 'polypeptide(L)'
;MRRRSRADLLGVPYIVFGSGTARKLPDGFDPVKGKEQFIDFCRKLGDRIQNLKVTIVLEPLNTGETNLLNSVTEGIEYVDTIARPRIQLLADFYHMMKEDEGPDAIRKAGARIRHCHIAELEGRKAPGTKGEDLSGYFKALRDIGYTGGVSCECGWPKENIEDAWKKALATMRQQAGQEG
;
A
#
# COMPACT_ATOMS: atom_id res chain seq x y z
N MET A 1 3.82 1.67 33.22
CA MET A 1 4.91 1.57 32.22
C MET A 1 4.27 1.42 30.83
N ARG A 2 4.35 2.42 29.92
CA ARG A 2 3.81 2.29 28.55
C ARG A 2 4.60 1.19 27.83
N ARG A 3 3.95 0.08 27.46
CA ARG A 3 4.55 -0.97 26.63
C ARG A 3 4.96 -0.33 25.30
N ARG A 4 6.26 -0.21 25.03
CA ARG A 4 6.79 0.21 23.74
C ARG A 4 6.95 -1.03 22.86
N SER A 5 6.38 -1.01 21.66
CA SER A 5 6.62 -2.06 20.66
C SER A 5 8.02 -1.91 20.06
N ARG A 6 8.54 -2.96 19.40
CA ARG A 6 9.81 -2.86 18.64
C ARG A 6 9.71 -1.79 17.55
N ALA A 7 8.56 -1.65 16.91
CA ALA A 7 8.31 -0.59 15.94
C ALA A 7 8.48 0.80 16.57
N ASP A 8 7.96 1.02 17.77
CA ASP A 8 8.13 2.30 18.48
C ASP A 8 9.60 2.58 18.84
N LEU A 9 10.38 1.53 19.16
CA LEU A 9 11.81 1.66 19.46
C LEU A 9 12.63 2.01 18.22
N LEU A 10 12.24 1.50 17.06
CA LEU A 10 12.90 1.72 15.77
C LEU A 10 12.35 2.95 15.02
N GLY A 11 11.35 3.64 15.57
CA GLY A 11 10.70 4.77 14.92
C GLY A 11 9.91 4.39 13.67
N VAL A 12 9.54 3.12 13.52
CA VAL A 12 8.79 2.62 12.35
C VAL A 12 7.32 3.07 12.46
N PRO A 13 6.84 3.94 11.56
CA PRO A 13 5.49 4.49 11.66
C PRO A 13 4.42 3.52 11.13
N TYR A 14 4.79 2.60 10.24
CA TYR A 14 3.88 1.76 9.48
C TYR A 14 4.30 0.29 9.52
N ILE A 15 3.32 -0.61 9.69
CA ILE A 15 3.48 -2.04 9.43
C ILE A 15 2.56 -2.39 8.26
N VAL A 16 3.15 -2.88 7.18
CA VAL A 16 2.40 -3.29 5.99
C VAL A 16 1.79 -4.67 6.22
N PHE A 17 0.48 -4.77 5.98
CA PHE A 17 -0.22 -6.05 5.97
C PHE A 17 -0.47 -6.51 4.53
N GLY A 18 0.62 -6.95 3.89
CA GLY A 18 0.72 -7.18 2.44
C GLY A 18 0.80 -8.64 1.99
N SER A 19 0.76 -9.62 2.91
CA SER A 19 0.84 -11.03 2.49
C SER A 19 -0.50 -11.49 1.90
N GLY A 20 -0.54 -11.71 0.57
CA GLY A 20 -1.72 -12.22 -0.13
C GLY A 20 -2.07 -13.65 0.27
N THR A 21 -1.10 -14.56 0.23
CA THR A 21 -1.29 -15.99 0.58
C THR A 21 -1.86 -16.18 1.99
N ALA A 22 -1.45 -15.36 2.96
CA ALA A 22 -1.94 -15.45 4.34
C ALA A 22 -3.39 -14.99 4.50
N ARG A 23 -3.95 -14.28 3.51
CA ARG A 23 -5.31 -13.71 3.52
C ARG A 23 -6.23 -14.35 2.48
N LYS A 24 -5.70 -15.22 1.62
CA LYS A 24 -6.47 -15.90 0.59
C LYS A 24 -7.52 -16.81 1.24
N LEU A 25 -8.77 -16.61 0.85
CA LEU A 25 -9.88 -17.47 1.26
C LEU A 25 -9.74 -18.85 0.59
N PRO A 26 -10.01 -19.94 1.32
CA PRO A 26 -10.04 -21.29 0.74
C PRO A 26 -11.07 -21.42 -0.38
N ASP A 27 -10.84 -22.36 -1.28
CA ASP A 27 -11.77 -22.65 -2.37
C ASP A 27 -13.15 -23.05 -1.83
N GLY A 28 -14.21 -22.46 -2.39
CA GLY A 28 -15.59 -22.67 -1.96
C GLY A 28 -15.96 -22.00 -0.63
N PHE A 29 -15.06 -21.25 0.01
CA PHE A 29 -15.38 -20.47 1.20
C PHE A 29 -16.26 -19.26 0.84
N ASP A 30 -17.21 -18.94 1.72
CA ASP A 30 -18.11 -17.80 1.53
C ASP A 30 -17.33 -16.46 1.59
N PRO A 31 -17.29 -15.69 0.48
CA PRO A 31 -16.54 -14.44 0.42
C PRO A 31 -17.09 -13.37 1.38
N VAL A 32 -18.41 -13.36 1.65
CA VAL A 32 -19.02 -12.41 2.57
C VAL A 32 -18.52 -12.69 3.99
N LYS A 33 -18.59 -13.96 4.40
CA LYS A 33 -18.05 -14.39 5.70
C LYS A 33 -16.54 -14.16 5.80
N GLY A 34 -15.79 -14.36 4.72
CA GLY A 34 -14.35 -14.09 4.67
C GLY A 34 -14.02 -12.62 4.94
N LYS A 35 -14.75 -11.71 4.27
CA LYS A 35 -14.66 -10.27 4.50
C LYS A 35 -15.00 -9.89 5.94
N GLU A 36 -16.10 -10.41 6.48
CA GLU A 36 -16.51 -10.15 7.86
C GLU A 36 -15.46 -10.59 8.88
N GLN A 37 -14.90 -11.78 8.72
CA GLN A 37 -13.85 -12.31 9.59
C GLN A 37 -12.57 -11.47 9.52
N PHE A 38 -12.18 -11.03 8.32
CA PHE A 38 -11.02 -10.16 8.14
C PHE A 38 -11.22 -8.80 8.83
N ILE A 39 -12.39 -8.19 8.67
CA ILE A 39 -12.76 -6.93 9.34
C ILE A 39 -12.73 -7.09 10.87
N ASP A 40 -13.31 -8.16 11.40
CA ASP A 40 -13.31 -8.44 12.85
C ASP A 40 -11.89 -8.65 13.39
N PHE A 41 -11.04 -9.36 12.64
CA PHE A 41 -9.63 -9.51 12.97
C PHE A 41 -8.92 -8.14 13.03
N CYS A 42 -9.10 -7.30 12.00
CA CYS A 42 -8.49 -5.97 11.96
C CYS A 42 -9.01 -5.05 13.07
N ARG A 43 -10.28 -5.16 13.46
CA ARG A 43 -10.84 -4.42 14.62
C ARG A 43 -10.12 -4.78 15.91
N LYS A 44 -10.03 -6.07 16.24
CA LYS A 44 -9.32 -6.57 17.42
C LYS A 44 -7.85 -6.15 17.42
N LEU A 45 -7.22 -6.17 16.24
CA LEU A 45 -5.85 -5.73 16.08
C LEU A 45 -5.70 -4.22 16.31
N GLY A 46 -6.59 -3.41 15.73
CA GLY A 46 -6.67 -1.96 15.93
C GLY A 46 -6.84 -1.59 17.41
N ASP A 47 -7.75 -2.28 18.11
CA ASP A 47 -7.97 -2.12 19.55
C ASP A 47 -6.70 -2.44 20.37
N ARG A 48 -5.96 -3.47 19.96
CA ARG A 48 -4.72 -3.88 20.65
C ARG A 48 -3.58 -2.88 20.46
N ILE A 49 -3.52 -2.19 19.31
CA ILE A 49 -2.45 -1.23 19.00
C ILE A 49 -2.83 0.23 19.21
N GLN A 50 -4.05 0.52 19.68
CA GLN A 50 -4.57 1.90 19.78
C GLN A 50 -3.64 2.87 20.53
N ASN A 51 -2.92 2.38 21.54
CA ASN A 51 -2.01 3.15 22.39
C ASN A 51 -0.56 3.19 21.88
N LEU A 52 -0.27 2.55 20.76
CA LEU A 52 1.05 2.55 20.11
C LEU A 52 1.13 3.68 19.07
N LYS A 53 2.34 4.01 18.60
CA LYS A 53 2.53 5.02 17.55
C LYS A 53 2.42 4.44 16.14
N VAL A 54 2.55 3.11 16.02
CA VAL A 54 2.48 2.39 14.76
C VAL A 54 1.06 2.35 14.20
N THR A 55 0.96 2.44 12.88
CA THR A 55 -0.28 2.25 12.11
C THR A 55 -0.11 1.03 11.22
N ILE A 56 -1.09 0.15 11.19
CA ILE A 56 -1.13 -0.94 10.23
C ILE A 56 -1.77 -0.42 8.95
N VAL A 57 -1.09 -0.64 7.83
CA VAL A 57 -1.59 -0.28 6.51
C VAL A 57 -1.97 -1.55 5.76
N LEU A 58 -3.25 -1.69 5.44
CA LEU A 58 -3.79 -2.79 4.66
C LEU A 58 -3.46 -2.52 3.19
N GLU A 59 -2.84 -3.51 2.55
CA GLU A 59 -2.45 -3.42 1.15
C GLU A 59 -3.40 -4.26 0.31
N PRO A 60 -4.21 -3.62 -0.55
CA PRO A 60 -4.92 -4.31 -1.61
C PRO A 60 -3.93 -4.89 -2.62
N LEU A 61 -4.15 -6.13 -3.01
CA LEU A 61 -3.28 -6.83 -3.96
C LEU A 61 -4.08 -7.26 -5.19
N ASN A 62 -3.38 -7.55 -6.29
CA ASN A 62 -4.05 -8.07 -7.47
C ASN A 62 -4.69 -9.44 -7.21
N THR A 63 -5.72 -9.77 -7.98
CA THR A 63 -6.51 -11.01 -7.94
C THR A 63 -5.68 -12.26 -8.21
N GLY A 64 -4.50 -12.13 -8.79
CA GLY A 64 -3.53 -13.22 -8.94
C GLY A 64 -2.86 -13.64 -7.62
N GLU A 65 -2.87 -12.78 -6.60
CA GLU A 65 -2.17 -13.00 -5.32
C GLU A 65 -3.11 -13.29 -4.15
N THR A 66 -4.32 -12.74 -4.17
CA THR A 66 -5.36 -12.98 -3.16
C THR A 66 -6.75 -12.79 -3.76
N ASN A 67 -7.77 -13.40 -3.15
CA ASN A 67 -9.19 -13.21 -3.49
C ASN A 67 -9.92 -12.36 -2.43
N LEU A 68 -9.17 -11.56 -1.67
CA LEU A 68 -9.68 -10.74 -0.58
C LEU A 68 -8.93 -9.40 -0.53
N LEU A 69 -9.69 -8.30 -0.57
CA LEU A 69 -9.17 -6.93 -0.59
C LEU A 69 -8.23 -6.73 -1.79
N ASN A 70 -8.83 -6.46 -2.95
CA ASN A 70 -8.12 -6.44 -4.22
C ASN A 70 -7.96 -5.05 -4.84
N SER A 71 -8.68 -4.05 -4.35
CA SER A 71 -8.58 -2.68 -4.85
C SER A 71 -8.50 -1.65 -3.72
N VAL A 72 -7.89 -0.50 -3.99
CA VAL A 72 -7.89 0.65 -3.09
C VAL A 72 -9.32 1.14 -2.86
N THR A 73 -10.15 1.15 -3.91
CA THR A 73 -11.56 1.53 -3.82
C THR A 73 -12.34 0.63 -2.87
N GLU A 74 -12.19 -0.70 -2.99
CA GLU A 74 -12.78 -1.66 -2.04
C GLU A 74 -12.23 -1.44 -0.62
N GLY A 75 -10.92 -1.17 -0.51
CA GLY A 75 -10.25 -0.91 0.77
C GLY A 75 -10.86 0.22 1.58
N ILE A 76 -11.47 1.22 0.93
CA ILE A 76 -12.18 2.32 1.61
C ILE A 76 -13.28 1.76 2.51
N GLU A 77 -14.12 0.88 1.97
CA GLU A 77 -15.22 0.25 2.70
C GLU A 77 -14.70 -0.59 3.86
N TYR A 78 -13.59 -1.31 3.66
CA TYR A 78 -12.95 -2.13 4.70
C TYR A 78 -12.52 -1.25 5.87
N VAL A 79 -11.72 -0.21 5.65
CA VAL A 79 -11.20 0.62 6.75
C VAL A 79 -12.30 1.44 7.43
N ASP A 80 -13.30 1.90 6.68
CA ASP A 80 -14.46 2.60 7.23
C ASP A 80 -15.29 1.69 8.13
N THR A 81 -15.49 0.44 7.71
CA THR A 81 -16.21 -0.56 8.52
C THR A 81 -15.38 -0.97 9.74
N ILE A 82 -14.05 -1.12 9.60
CA ILE A 82 -13.16 -1.42 10.73
C ILE A 82 -13.22 -0.29 11.78
N ALA A 83 -13.29 0.97 11.34
CA ALA A 83 -13.46 2.14 12.20
C ALA A 83 -12.42 2.20 13.33
N ARG A 84 -11.13 2.01 12.99
CA ARG A 84 -10.00 2.14 13.93
C ARG A 84 -8.91 3.01 13.32
N PRO A 85 -8.49 4.09 14.01
CA PRO A 85 -7.56 5.07 13.42
C PRO A 85 -6.17 4.49 13.10
N ARG A 86 -5.78 3.40 13.77
CA ARG A 86 -4.51 2.69 13.55
C ARG A 86 -4.57 1.62 12.46
N ILE A 87 -5.71 1.44 11.79
CA ILE A 87 -5.85 0.57 10.63
C ILE A 87 -6.21 1.46 9.45
N GLN A 88 -5.33 1.52 8.45
CA GLN A 88 -5.42 2.45 7.33
C GLN A 88 -5.03 1.75 6.03
N LEU A 89 -5.00 2.44 4.90
CA LEU A 89 -4.69 1.86 3.59
C LEU A 89 -3.25 2.14 3.15
N LEU A 90 -2.72 1.18 2.39
CA LEU A 90 -1.57 1.35 1.51
C LEU A 90 -2.08 1.38 0.06
N ALA A 91 -1.53 2.28 -0.76
CA ALA A 91 -1.75 2.26 -2.21
C ALA A 91 -0.48 1.75 -2.91
N ASP A 92 -0.52 0.55 -3.51
CA ASP A 92 0.55 0.05 -4.37
C ASP A 92 0.17 0.25 -5.83
N PHE A 93 0.93 1.08 -6.54
CA PHE A 93 0.63 1.42 -7.93
C PHE A 93 0.69 0.20 -8.86
N TYR A 94 1.53 -0.80 -8.57
CA TYR A 94 1.58 -2.03 -9.37
C TYR A 94 0.29 -2.82 -9.26
N HIS A 95 -0.21 -3.02 -8.04
CA HIS A 95 -1.46 -3.74 -7.82
C HIS A 95 -2.66 -2.97 -8.37
N MET A 96 -2.68 -1.64 -8.20
CA MET A 96 -3.69 -0.78 -8.79
C MET A 96 -3.73 -0.92 -10.32
N MET A 97 -2.59 -0.78 -11.01
CA MET A 97 -2.53 -0.94 -12.48
C MET A 97 -2.92 -2.36 -12.93
N LYS A 98 -2.59 -3.40 -12.16
CA LYS A 98 -2.99 -4.79 -12.46
C LYS A 98 -4.51 -5.01 -12.41
N GLU A 99 -5.20 -4.24 -11.59
CA GLU A 99 -6.65 -4.30 -11.39
C GLU A 99 -7.38 -3.14 -12.11
N ASP A 100 -6.73 -2.52 -13.09
CA ASP A 100 -7.24 -1.38 -13.87
C ASP A 100 -7.69 -0.17 -13.01
N GLU A 101 -7.13 -0.02 -11.80
CA GLU A 101 -7.34 1.13 -10.93
C GLU A 101 -6.39 2.28 -11.24
N GLY A 102 -6.97 3.37 -11.72
CA GLY A 102 -6.26 4.63 -11.94
C GLY A 102 -6.08 5.49 -10.68
N PRO A 103 -5.41 6.64 -10.80
CA PRO A 103 -5.12 7.57 -9.71
C PRO A 103 -6.36 8.10 -8.95
N ASP A 104 -7.54 8.06 -9.55
CA ASP A 104 -8.78 8.50 -8.90
C ASP A 104 -9.16 7.66 -7.68
N ALA A 105 -8.73 6.39 -7.61
CA ALA A 105 -8.93 5.57 -6.42
C ALA A 105 -8.18 6.14 -5.20
N ILE A 106 -6.97 6.69 -5.40
CA ILE A 106 -6.23 7.41 -4.34
C ILE A 106 -7.00 8.66 -3.91
N ARG A 107 -7.54 9.44 -4.86
CA ARG A 107 -8.33 10.64 -4.55
C ARG A 107 -9.56 10.30 -3.71
N LYS A 108 -10.27 9.23 -4.06
CA LYS A 108 -11.43 8.72 -3.32
C LYS A 108 -11.04 8.25 -1.92
N ALA A 109 -9.91 7.55 -1.78
CA ALA A 109 -9.45 7.06 -0.49
C ALA A 109 -9.02 8.20 0.45
N GLY A 110 -8.38 9.24 -0.10
CA GLY A 110 -8.03 10.46 0.62
C GLY A 110 -7.12 10.18 1.82
N ALA A 111 -7.46 10.76 2.97
CA ALA A 111 -6.66 10.66 4.21
C ALA A 111 -6.46 9.22 4.76
N ARG A 112 -7.18 8.23 4.20
CA ARG A 112 -7.01 6.81 4.52
C ARG A 112 -5.69 6.25 3.99
N ILE A 113 -5.14 6.82 2.92
CA ILE A 113 -3.84 6.42 2.39
C ILE A 113 -2.73 6.90 3.34
N ARG A 114 -2.02 5.97 3.96
CA ARG A 114 -0.94 6.27 4.92
C ARG A 114 0.43 5.82 4.44
N HIS A 115 0.49 4.85 3.53
CA HIS A 115 1.72 4.45 2.87
C HIS A 115 1.46 4.16 1.39
N CYS A 116 2.53 4.16 0.59
CA CYS A 116 2.44 3.82 -0.82
C CYS A 116 3.62 2.95 -1.23
N HIS A 117 3.36 2.00 -2.11
CA HIS A 117 4.37 1.24 -2.84
C HIS A 117 4.35 1.63 -4.31
N ILE A 118 5.48 1.44 -4.98
CA ILE A 118 5.64 1.74 -6.40
C ILE A 118 6.49 0.68 -7.09
N ALA A 119 6.00 0.24 -8.25
CA ALA A 119 6.73 -0.50 -9.26
C ALA A 119 6.04 -0.29 -10.61
N GLU A 120 6.78 -0.50 -11.70
CA GLU A 120 6.22 -0.51 -13.06
C GLU A 120 5.44 -1.82 -13.31
N LEU A 121 4.42 -1.75 -14.18
CA LEU A 121 3.52 -2.87 -14.44
C LEU A 121 4.24 -4.06 -15.07
N GLU A 122 5.08 -3.82 -16.09
CA GLU A 122 5.80 -4.88 -16.78
C GLU A 122 6.95 -5.41 -15.91
N GLY A 123 6.75 -6.62 -15.37
CA GLY A 123 7.76 -7.36 -14.61
C GLY A 123 8.00 -6.85 -13.18
N ARG A 124 7.09 -6.02 -12.63
CA ARG A 124 7.16 -5.42 -11.28
C ARG A 124 8.54 -4.83 -11.02
N LYS A 125 9.02 -4.00 -11.94
CA LYS A 125 10.38 -3.42 -11.94
C LYS A 125 10.41 -2.04 -11.30
N ALA A 126 11.61 -1.59 -10.93
CA ALA A 126 11.80 -0.26 -10.38
C ALA A 126 11.40 0.82 -11.41
N PRO A 127 10.85 1.97 -10.96
CA PRO A 127 10.51 3.09 -11.85
C PRO A 127 11.65 3.47 -12.80
N GLY A 128 11.31 3.71 -14.07
CA GLY A 128 12.26 4.07 -15.12
C GLY A 128 12.94 2.87 -15.78
N THR A 129 12.61 1.63 -15.43
CA THR A 129 13.16 0.44 -16.10
C THR A 129 12.55 0.27 -17.50
N LYS A 130 11.23 0.44 -17.60
CA LYS A 130 10.39 0.32 -18.79
C LYS A 130 9.86 1.66 -19.26
N GLY A 131 9.87 2.68 -18.40
CA GLY A 131 9.44 4.03 -18.73
C GLY A 131 7.93 4.23 -18.54
N GLU A 132 7.34 3.51 -17.59
CA GLU A 132 5.93 3.66 -17.24
C GLU A 132 5.67 5.08 -16.69
N ASP A 133 4.58 5.72 -17.14
CA ASP A 133 4.19 7.02 -16.62
C ASP A 133 3.30 6.86 -15.37
N LEU A 134 3.91 7.06 -14.19
CA LEU A 134 3.24 7.00 -12.89
C LEU A 134 2.94 8.41 -12.34
N SER A 135 3.15 9.47 -13.13
CA SER A 135 2.96 10.86 -12.70
C SER A 135 1.53 11.15 -12.23
N GLY A 136 0.54 10.49 -12.83
CA GLY A 136 -0.86 10.57 -12.44
C GLY A 136 -1.10 10.16 -10.98
N TYR A 137 -0.43 9.10 -10.51
CA TYR A 137 -0.53 8.61 -9.14
C TYR A 137 0.14 9.57 -8.15
N PHE A 138 1.33 10.09 -8.48
CA PHE A 138 1.96 11.14 -7.68
C PHE A 138 1.11 12.41 -7.59
N LYS A 139 0.46 12.82 -8.69
CA LYS A 139 -0.48 13.94 -8.68
C LYS A 139 -1.65 13.66 -7.74
N ALA A 140 -2.26 12.48 -7.78
CA ALA A 140 -3.34 12.12 -6.88
C ALA A 140 -2.92 12.15 -5.40
N LEU A 141 -1.69 11.71 -5.08
CA LEU A 141 -1.13 11.84 -3.73
C LEU A 141 -0.99 13.31 -3.29
N ARG A 142 -0.53 14.20 -4.18
CA ARG A 142 -0.48 15.64 -3.89
C ARG A 142 -1.88 16.23 -3.70
N ASP A 143 -2.83 15.85 -4.53
CA ASP A 143 -4.22 16.35 -4.48
C ASP A 143 -4.89 16.03 -3.14
N ILE A 144 -4.54 14.89 -2.50
CA ILE A 144 -5.04 14.51 -1.16
C ILE A 144 -4.17 15.02 0.00
N GLY A 145 -3.12 15.80 -0.28
CA GLY A 145 -2.20 16.32 0.73
C GLY A 145 -1.30 15.27 1.39
N TYR A 146 -1.00 14.17 0.69
CA TYR A 146 -0.13 13.12 1.21
C TYR A 146 1.32 13.61 1.34
N THR A 147 1.89 13.47 2.54
CA THR A 147 3.27 13.90 2.86
C THR A 147 4.17 12.74 3.28
N GLY A 148 3.68 11.50 3.19
CA GLY A 148 4.47 10.32 3.52
C GLY A 148 5.41 9.87 2.38
N GLY A 149 6.18 8.81 2.65
CA GLY A 149 7.08 8.23 1.67
C GLY A 149 6.38 7.26 0.71
N VAL A 150 6.86 7.22 -0.54
CA VAL A 150 6.55 6.20 -1.53
C VAL A 150 7.75 5.25 -1.62
N SER A 151 7.55 3.98 -1.28
CA SER A 151 8.63 2.99 -1.23
C SER A 151 8.65 2.11 -2.48
N CYS A 152 9.82 1.83 -3.04
CA CYS A 152 9.94 0.88 -4.14
C CYS A 152 9.78 -0.56 -3.63
N GLU A 153 8.73 -1.25 -4.07
CA GLU A 153 8.53 -2.68 -3.83
C GLU A 153 8.55 -3.44 -5.16
N CYS A 154 9.76 -3.75 -5.62
CA CYS A 154 10.00 -4.21 -6.98
C CYS A 154 11.18 -5.17 -7.07
N GLY A 155 11.25 -5.87 -8.21
CA GLY A 155 12.40 -6.68 -8.57
C GLY A 155 13.54 -5.81 -9.07
N TRP A 156 14.60 -5.70 -8.26
CA TRP A 156 15.85 -5.04 -8.63
C TRP A 156 16.72 -5.91 -9.55
N PRO A 157 17.54 -5.32 -10.43
CA PRO A 157 18.53 -6.08 -11.19
C PRO A 157 19.62 -6.63 -10.26
N LYS A 158 20.16 -7.80 -10.61
CA LYS A 158 21.24 -8.45 -9.84
C LYS A 158 22.58 -7.74 -9.99
N GLU A 159 22.80 -7.13 -11.15
CA GLU A 159 23.99 -6.36 -11.49
C GLU A 159 23.61 -4.87 -11.58
N ASN A 160 24.58 -3.99 -11.32
CA ASN A 160 24.42 -2.53 -11.42
C ASN A 160 23.23 -1.98 -10.61
N ILE A 161 22.95 -2.56 -9.44
CA ILE A 161 21.87 -2.11 -8.53
C ILE A 161 22.04 -0.64 -8.13
N GLU A 162 23.28 -0.16 -8.03
CA GLU A 162 23.58 1.22 -7.67
C GLU A 162 23.02 2.22 -8.69
N ASP A 163 23.28 1.97 -9.97
CA ASP A 163 22.75 2.79 -11.05
C ASP A 163 21.22 2.64 -11.16
N ALA A 164 20.71 1.44 -10.91
CA ALA A 164 19.29 1.17 -10.96
C ALA A 164 18.50 1.97 -9.90
N TRP A 165 18.94 2.02 -8.64
CA TRP A 165 18.22 2.79 -7.61
C TRP A 165 18.37 4.30 -7.81
N LYS A 166 19.53 4.77 -8.30
CA LYS A 166 19.71 6.19 -8.66
C LYS A 166 18.77 6.60 -9.78
N LYS A 167 18.66 5.77 -10.83
CA LYS A 167 17.73 5.99 -11.94
C LYS A 167 16.27 5.98 -11.47
N ALA A 168 15.91 5.02 -10.62
CA ALA A 168 14.56 4.95 -10.05
C ALA A 168 14.22 6.20 -9.22
N LEU A 169 15.13 6.62 -8.34
CA LEU A 169 14.94 7.83 -7.54
C LEU A 169 14.81 9.08 -8.41
N ALA A 170 15.65 9.25 -9.42
CA ALA A 170 15.56 10.37 -10.36
C ALA A 170 14.23 10.37 -11.12
N THR A 171 13.79 9.20 -11.60
CA THR A 171 12.50 9.02 -12.28
C THR A 171 11.34 9.36 -11.36
N MET A 172 11.35 8.89 -10.12
CA MET A 172 10.31 9.19 -9.13
C MET A 172 10.24 10.68 -8.82
N ARG A 173 11.38 11.36 -8.64
CA ARG A 173 11.40 12.83 -8.41
C ARG A 173 10.81 13.59 -9.59
N GLN A 174 11.25 13.24 -10.81
CA GLN A 174 10.74 13.83 -12.04
C GLN A 174 9.22 13.64 -12.15
N GLN A 175 8.71 12.41 -12.02
CA GLN A 175 7.28 12.13 -12.12
C GLN A 175 6.47 12.70 -10.94
N ALA A 176 7.10 12.90 -9.78
CA ALA A 176 6.53 13.62 -8.65
C ALA A 176 6.51 15.14 -8.83
N GLY A 177 7.01 15.68 -9.95
CA GLY A 177 7.09 17.11 -10.20
C GLY A 177 8.08 17.83 -9.28
N GLN A 178 9.03 17.09 -8.70
CA GLN A 178 10.16 17.65 -7.96
C GLN A 178 11.29 17.85 -8.97
N GLU A 179 11.38 19.06 -9.53
CA GLU A 179 12.56 19.45 -10.30
C GLU A 179 13.80 19.36 -9.40
N GLY A 180 14.92 18.90 -9.99
CA GLY A 180 16.14 18.48 -9.29
C GLY A 180 16.83 19.56 -8.48
#